data_AF-A0A099P601-F1
#
_entry.id   AF-A0A099P601-F1
#
_cell.length_a   1.000
_cell.length_b   1.000
_cell.length_c   1.000
_cell.angle_alpha   90.00
_cell.angle_beta   90.00
_cell.angle_gamma   90.00
#
_symmetry.space_group_name_H-M   'P 1'
#
loop_
_entity.id
_entity.type
_entity.pdbx_description
1 polymer ?
#
loop_
_entity_poly.entity_id
_entity_poly.type
_entity_poly.pdbx_seq_one_letter_code
_entity_poly.pdbx_strand_id
1 'polypeptide(L)'
;MDDFDKMKNGVLSLTHLAKLKCINNAHIINDIGYTPYHLVEPILKKKTAKSLKQMEERSPQIIDNSEELWAALLKRDFPDRPPIQAVLQDGKRTNITSRDLYDKYFNERETQRLNAVDNLKIMTKNLKVLKDKTKVKAVDKVLPMTIKKKRQNSSVPLTKAPFKSNLLQKARMANKQRVRNFIQPSQQAA
;
A
#
# COMPACT_ATOMS: atom_id res chain seq x y z
N MET A 1 22.48 -27.19 29.38
CA MET A 1 23.94 -27.02 29.56
C MET A 1 24.33 -25.67 28.97
N ASP A 2 23.80 -24.54 29.51
CA ASP A 2 24.00 -23.18 28.96
C ASP A 2 23.76 -22.08 30.03
N ASP A 3 24.37 -22.22 31.21
CA ASP A 3 24.20 -21.28 32.35
C ASP A 3 25.51 -20.58 32.78
N PHE A 4 26.45 -20.35 31.85
CA PHE A 4 27.80 -19.87 32.20
C PHE A 4 28.08 -18.36 32.06
N ASP A 5 27.12 -17.52 31.69
CA ASP A 5 27.42 -16.09 31.41
C ASP A 5 26.65 -15.07 32.25
N LYS A 6 26.03 -15.51 33.36
CA LYS A 6 25.39 -14.59 34.31
C LYS A 6 26.46 -13.98 35.24
N MET A 7 27.13 -12.94 34.74
CA MET A 7 28.14 -12.19 35.49
C MET A 7 27.56 -11.52 36.73
N LYS A 8 28.27 -11.66 37.84
CA LYS A 8 27.87 -11.24 39.20
C LYS A 8 27.96 -9.71 39.45
N ASN A 9 28.49 -8.90 38.52
CA ASN A 9 28.93 -7.52 38.84
C ASN A 9 28.49 -6.44 37.82
N GLY A 10 27.38 -6.60 37.09
CA GLY A 10 26.83 -5.55 36.20
C GLY A 10 27.65 -5.24 34.93
N VAL A 11 28.80 -5.89 34.73
CA VAL A 11 29.64 -5.77 33.52
C VAL A 11 29.53 -7.05 32.68
N LEU A 12 29.31 -6.86 31.37
CA LEU A 12 29.16 -7.94 30.39
C LEU A 12 30.52 -8.60 30.10
N SER A 13 30.53 -9.92 29.92
CA SER A 13 31.72 -10.65 29.47
C SER A 13 32.17 -10.18 28.08
N LEU A 14 33.48 -10.26 27.80
CA LEU A 14 34.02 -9.90 26.48
C LEU A 14 33.39 -10.73 25.36
N THR A 15 33.16 -12.01 25.63
CA THR A 15 32.50 -12.93 24.68
C THR A 15 31.07 -12.49 24.39
N HIS A 16 30.35 -12.03 25.41
CA HIS A 16 29.00 -11.48 25.28
C HIS A 16 29.00 -10.20 24.45
N LEU A 17 29.90 -9.27 24.76
CA LEU A 17 30.01 -8.00 24.05
C LEU A 17 30.38 -8.20 22.58
N ALA A 18 31.30 -9.14 22.30
CA ALA A 18 31.66 -9.52 20.94
C ALA A 18 30.47 -10.09 20.17
N LYS A 19 29.72 -11.03 20.77
CA LYS A 19 28.48 -11.57 20.17
C LYS A 19 27.47 -10.46 19.89
N LEU A 20 27.22 -9.56 20.84
CA LEU A 20 26.31 -8.43 20.64
C LEU A 20 26.76 -7.52 19.50
N LYS A 21 28.06 -7.24 19.38
CA LYS A 21 28.60 -6.46 18.26
C LYS A 21 28.43 -7.16 16.93
N CYS A 22 28.62 -8.48 16.86
CA CYS A 22 28.34 -9.26 15.66
C CYS A 22 26.85 -9.24 15.28
N ILE A 23 25.96 -9.33 16.28
CA ILE A 23 24.51 -9.25 16.07
C ILE A 23 24.10 -7.87 15.55
N ASN A 24 24.60 -6.79 16.16
CA ASN A 24 24.30 -5.42 15.73
C ASN A 24 24.79 -5.14 14.30
N ASN A 25 25.94 -5.72 13.94
CA ASN A 25 26.53 -5.60 12.62
C ASN A 25 26.20 -6.77 11.68
N ALA A 26 25.12 -7.51 11.97
CA ALA A 26 24.74 -8.68 11.19
C ALA A 26 24.59 -8.35 9.69
N HIS A 27 24.14 -7.15 9.34
CA HIS A 27 23.98 -6.71 7.95
C HIS A 27 25.29 -6.74 7.12
N ILE A 28 26.46 -6.61 7.74
CA ILE A 28 27.78 -6.60 7.08
C ILE A 28 28.29 -8.02 6.82
N ILE A 29 27.91 -8.98 7.66
CA ILE A 29 28.39 -10.37 7.61
C ILE A 29 27.69 -11.09 6.46
N ASN A 30 28.41 -11.39 5.39
CA ASN A 30 27.83 -12.01 4.19
C ASN A 30 28.28 -13.46 3.95
N ASP A 31 29.19 -13.96 4.77
CA ASP A 31 29.70 -15.33 4.75
C ASP A 31 30.15 -15.70 6.16
N ILE A 32 29.96 -16.97 6.51
CA ILE A 32 30.19 -17.56 7.83
C ILE A 32 31.28 -18.64 7.77
N GLY A 33 31.65 -19.09 6.56
CA GLY A 33 32.68 -20.12 6.35
C GLY A 33 32.33 -21.42 7.07
N TYR A 34 33.21 -21.85 8.01
CA TYR A 34 33.10 -23.09 8.79
C TYR A 34 32.71 -22.85 10.26
N THR A 35 32.10 -21.71 10.58
CA THR A 35 31.74 -21.37 11.96
C THR A 35 30.62 -22.31 12.46
N PRO A 36 30.71 -22.87 13.67
CA PRO A 36 29.68 -23.76 14.20
C PRO A 36 28.34 -23.05 14.38
N TYR A 37 27.26 -23.75 14.04
CA TYR A 37 25.89 -23.21 13.98
C TYR A 37 25.47 -22.45 15.25
N HIS A 38 25.77 -22.99 16.43
CA HIS A 38 25.37 -22.41 17.72
C HIS A 38 25.87 -20.97 17.94
N LEU A 39 27.02 -20.59 17.38
CA LEU A 39 27.53 -19.22 17.51
C LEU A 39 26.85 -18.25 16.55
N VAL A 40 26.38 -18.76 15.42
CA VAL A 40 25.88 -17.98 14.30
C VAL A 40 24.36 -17.82 14.36
N GLU A 41 23.66 -18.77 14.96
CA GLU A 41 22.22 -18.77 15.21
C GLU A 41 21.66 -17.40 15.66
N PRO A 42 22.20 -16.71 16.68
CA PRO A 42 21.66 -15.40 17.11
C PRO A 42 21.87 -14.29 16.07
N ILE A 43 22.91 -14.39 15.24
CA ILE A 43 23.20 -13.44 14.16
C ILE A 43 22.24 -13.69 12.99
N LEU A 44 22.03 -14.96 12.63
CA LEU A 44 21.12 -15.41 11.58
C LEU A 44 19.67 -15.02 11.86
N LYS A 45 19.19 -15.21 13.11
CA LYS A 45 17.83 -14.83 13.54
C LYS A 45 17.53 -13.32 13.37
N LYS A 46 18.57 -12.48 13.36
CA LYS A 46 18.43 -11.01 13.20
C LYS A 46 18.54 -10.53 11.76
N LYS A 47 19.03 -11.36 10.83
CA LYS A 47 19.11 -11.01 9.41
C LYS A 47 17.72 -10.84 8.78
N THR A 48 17.72 -10.21 7.62
CA THR A 48 16.55 -10.12 6.72
C THR A 48 16.48 -11.37 5.85
N ALA A 49 15.27 -11.83 5.49
CA ALA A 49 15.04 -12.98 4.63
C ALA A 49 15.87 -12.98 3.33
N LYS A 50 15.97 -11.83 2.64
CA LYS A 50 16.80 -11.72 1.42
C LYS A 50 18.28 -12.01 1.68
N SER A 51 18.82 -11.50 2.79
CA SER A 51 20.21 -11.75 3.16
C SER A 51 20.42 -13.18 3.63
N LEU A 52 19.41 -13.80 4.25
CA LEU A 52 19.47 -15.21 4.64
C LEU A 52 19.57 -16.12 3.40
N LYS A 53 18.73 -15.89 2.38
CA LYS A 53 18.80 -16.62 1.10
C LYS A 53 20.17 -16.52 0.42
N GLN A 54 20.71 -15.31 0.33
CA GLN A 54 22.03 -15.08 -0.24
C GLN A 54 23.16 -15.80 0.54
N MET A 55 22.96 -15.99 1.83
CA MET A 55 23.91 -16.68 2.69
C MET A 55 23.78 -18.20 2.58
N GLU A 56 22.57 -18.73 2.41
CA GLU A 56 22.34 -20.14 2.06
C GLU A 56 23.06 -20.51 0.75
N GLU A 57 23.06 -19.61 -0.25
CA GLU A 57 23.76 -19.82 -1.53
C GLU A 57 25.29 -19.91 -1.38
N ARG A 58 25.86 -19.26 -0.36
CA ARG A 58 27.32 -19.22 -0.12
C ARG A 58 27.78 -20.27 0.86
N SER A 59 26.96 -20.54 1.88
CA SER A 59 27.28 -21.40 3.01
C SER A 59 26.20 -22.49 3.13
N PRO A 60 26.37 -23.64 2.45
CA PRO A 60 25.35 -24.70 2.43
C PRO A 60 25.17 -25.39 3.80
N GLN A 61 26.11 -25.20 4.73
CA GLN A 61 26.05 -25.75 6.09
C GLN A 61 24.85 -25.25 6.91
N ILE A 62 24.22 -24.14 6.50
CA ILE A 62 23.11 -23.51 7.21
C ILE A 62 21.76 -24.09 6.77
N ILE A 63 21.73 -24.82 5.64
CA ILE A 63 20.51 -25.34 5.02
C ILE A 63 19.78 -26.31 5.97
N ASP A 64 20.53 -27.18 6.65
CA ASP A 64 19.95 -28.19 7.55
C ASP A 64 19.15 -27.56 8.70
N ASN A 65 19.58 -26.40 9.18
CA ASN A 65 18.94 -25.67 10.27
C ASN A 65 18.16 -24.43 9.78
N SER A 66 17.93 -24.33 8.46
CA SER A 66 17.27 -23.16 7.87
C SER A 66 15.80 -23.07 8.26
N GLU A 67 15.12 -24.20 8.46
CA GLU A 67 13.69 -24.23 8.80
C GLU A 67 13.37 -23.43 10.07
N GLU A 68 14.16 -23.60 11.13
CA GLU A 68 13.96 -22.88 12.39
C GLU A 68 14.16 -21.36 12.21
N LEU A 69 15.16 -20.98 11.41
CA LEU A 69 15.44 -19.58 11.11
C LEU A 69 14.29 -18.94 10.33
N TRP A 70 13.76 -19.64 9.32
CA TRP A 70 12.61 -19.20 8.54
C TRP A 70 11.34 -19.10 9.40
N ALA A 71 11.10 -20.04 10.30
CA ALA A 71 9.97 -19.97 11.24
C ALA A 71 10.07 -18.75 12.17
N ALA A 72 11.27 -18.44 12.68
CA ALA A 72 11.50 -17.26 13.50
C ALA A 72 11.27 -15.95 12.71
N LEU A 73 11.71 -15.90 11.44
CA LEU A 73 11.46 -14.75 10.55
C LEU A 73 9.97 -14.58 10.25
N LEU A 74 9.26 -15.68 10.00
CA LEU A 74 7.82 -15.67 9.73
C LEU A 74 7.05 -15.05 10.89
N LYS A 75 7.35 -15.49 12.12
CA LYS A 75 6.73 -14.96 13.34
C LYS A 75 7.02 -13.48 13.56
N ARG A 76 8.21 -13.02 13.17
CA ARG A 76 8.64 -11.62 13.32
C ARG A 76 7.97 -10.71 12.28
N ASP A 77 8.00 -11.12 11.02
CA ASP A 77 7.61 -10.26 9.89
C ASP A 77 6.11 -10.35 9.59
N PHE A 78 5.45 -11.43 10.00
CA PHE A 78 4.02 -11.69 9.79
C PHE A 78 3.35 -12.24 11.06
N PRO A 79 3.24 -11.43 12.13
CA PRO A 79 2.62 -11.89 13.39
C PRO A 79 1.14 -12.28 13.22
N ASP A 80 0.43 -11.65 12.28
CA ASP A 80 -1.00 -11.88 12.06
C ASP A 80 -1.31 -13.14 11.22
N ARG A 81 -0.29 -13.84 10.71
CA ARG A 81 -0.47 -14.99 9.82
C ARG A 81 -0.09 -16.29 10.50
N PRO A 82 -0.81 -17.40 10.23
CA PRO A 82 -0.49 -18.68 10.85
C PRO A 82 0.90 -19.15 10.41
N PRO A 83 1.73 -19.62 11.35
CA PRO A 83 3.11 -20.03 11.07
C PRO A 83 3.19 -21.40 10.38
N ILE A 84 2.11 -22.18 10.38
CA ILE A 84 2.03 -23.50 9.74
C ILE A 84 0.80 -23.48 8.85
N GLN A 85 0.98 -23.81 7.58
CA GLN A 85 -0.11 -24.14 6.68
C GLN A 85 0.07 -25.58 6.22
N ALA A 86 -0.98 -26.38 6.32
CA ALA A 86 -1.01 -27.68 5.69
C ALA A 86 -1.57 -27.50 4.27
N VAL A 87 -0.85 -27.98 3.26
CA VAL A 87 -1.32 -28.03 1.88
C VAL A 87 -1.55 -29.49 1.50
N LEU A 88 -2.53 -29.72 0.62
CA LEU A 88 -2.74 -31.03 0.04
C LEU A 88 -1.76 -31.19 -1.12
N GLN A 89 -0.74 -32.02 -0.95
CA GLN A 89 0.14 -32.46 -2.03
C GLN A 89 -0.14 -33.94 -2.29
N ASP A 90 -0.50 -34.28 -3.53
CA ASP A 90 -0.79 -35.65 -3.97
C ASP A 90 -1.83 -36.41 -3.13
N GLY A 91 -2.83 -35.69 -2.61
CA GLY A 91 -3.89 -36.25 -1.76
C GLY A 91 -3.47 -36.49 -0.30
N LYS A 92 -2.23 -36.15 0.09
CA LYS A 92 -1.75 -36.19 1.47
C LYS A 92 -1.60 -34.77 2.02
N ARG A 93 -1.93 -34.58 3.30
CA ARG A 93 -1.68 -33.31 3.99
C ARG A 93 -0.20 -33.26 4.34
N THR A 94 0.55 -32.40 3.67
CA THR A 94 1.94 -32.09 4.03
C THR A 94 2.01 -30.65 4.53
N ASN A 95 2.82 -30.43 5.57
CA ASN A 95 3.10 -29.08 6.03
C ASN A 95 4.02 -28.43 5.00
N ILE A 96 3.69 -27.20 4.57
CA ILE A 96 4.60 -26.47 3.70
C ILE A 96 5.82 -25.99 4.46
N THR A 97 6.98 -26.13 3.83
CA THR A 97 8.27 -25.66 4.35
C THR A 97 8.17 -24.20 4.79
N SER A 98 8.77 -23.86 5.92
CA SER A 98 8.78 -22.47 6.44
C SER A 98 9.33 -21.47 5.40
N ARG A 99 10.23 -21.91 4.53
CA ARG A 99 10.78 -21.15 3.40
C ARG A 99 9.72 -20.79 2.35
N ASP A 100 8.94 -21.77 1.91
CA ASP A 100 7.90 -21.59 0.88
C ASP A 100 6.74 -20.74 1.42
N LEU A 101 6.42 -20.89 2.71
CA LEU A 101 5.47 -20.06 3.43
C LEU A 101 5.85 -18.58 3.38
N TYR A 102 7.12 -18.29 3.68
CA TYR A 102 7.62 -16.93 3.67
C TYR A 102 7.50 -16.32 2.27
N ASP A 103 7.90 -17.05 1.23
CA ASP A 103 7.83 -16.57 -0.15
C ASP A 103 6.41 -16.29 -0.60
N LYS A 104 5.48 -17.17 -0.24
CA LYS A 104 4.04 -16.95 -0.49
C LYS A 104 3.55 -15.66 0.15
N TYR A 105 3.79 -15.46 1.45
CA TYR A 105 3.32 -14.27 2.15
C TYR A 105 4.02 -12.99 1.69
N PHE A 106 5.30 -13.07 1.36
CA PHE A 106 6.06 -11.96 0.81
C PHE A 106 5.49 -11.52 -0.55
N ASN A 107 5.23 -12.48 -1.44
CA ASN A 107 4.63 -12.21 -2.75
C ASN A 107 3.21 -11.65 -2.60
N GLU A 108 2.40 -12.20 -1.70
CA GLU A 108 1.05 -11.69 -1.43
C GLU A 108 1.10 -10.23 -0.94
N ARG A 109 1.99 -9.90 0.01
CA ARG A 109 2.19 -8.53 0.48
C ARG A 109 2.62 -7.59 -0.65
N GLU A 110 3.56 -8.00 -1.48
CA GLU A 110 4.04 -7.17 -2.59
C GLU A 110 2.96 -6.96 -3.66
N THR A 111 2.20 -8.00 -4.00
CA THR A 111 1.08 -7.85 -4.95
C THR A 111 0.01 -6.90 -4.41
N GLN A 112 -0.35 -6.99 -3.12
CA GLN A 112 -1.27 -6.05 -2.48
C GLN A 112 -0.74 -4.61 -2.55
N ARG A 113 0.54 -4.40 -2.29
CA ARG A 113 1.19 -3.09 -2.37
C ARG A 113 1.15 -2.53 -3.80
N LEU A 114 1.48 -3.35 -4.80
CA LEU A 114 1.46 -2.95 -6.21
C LEU A 114 0.04 -2.60 -6.66
N ASN A 115 -0.95 -3.44 -6.33
CA ASN A 115 -2.35 -3.21 -6.64
C ASN A 115 -2.87 -1.91 -6.01
N ALA A 116 -2.53 -1.63 -4.75
CA ALA A 116 -2.90 -0.39 -4.08
C ALA A 116 -2.30 0.85 -4.77
N VAL A 117 -1.02 0.77 -5.15
CA VAL A 117 -0.34 1.83 -5.89
C VAL A 117 -1.01 2.07 -7.25
N ASP A 118 -1.36 1.02 -7.98
CA ASP A 118 -2.00 1.14 -9.29
C ASP A 118 -3.43 1.68 -9.20
N ASN A 119 -4.19 1.27 -8.19
CA ASN A 119 -5.51 1.86 -7.89
C ASN A 119 -5.40 3.37 -7.61
N LEU A 120 -4.41 3.80 -6.83
CA LEU A 120 -4.16 5.22 -6.57
C LEU A 120 -3.76 5.99 -7.84
N LYS A 121 -2.92 5.39 -8.70
CA LYS A 121 -2.58 5.99 -10.01
C LYS A 121 -3.82 6.16 -10.90
N ILE A 122 -4.72 5.18 -10.93
CA ILE A 122 -5.96 5.26 -11.70
C ILE A 122 -6.85 6.40 -11.14
N MET A 123 -7.04 6.45 -9.83
CA MET A 123 -7.85 7.49 -9.18
C MET A 123 -7.31 8.89 -9.43
N THR A 124 -5.99 9.10 -9.27
CA THR A 124 -5.34 10.40 -9.51
C THR A 124 -5.43 10.84 -10.97
N LYS A 125 -5.29 9.91 -11.94
CA LYS A 125 -5.51 10.19 -13.37
C LYS A 125 -6.95 10.66 -13.61
N ASN A 126 -7.93 9.95 -13.06
CA ASN A 126 -9.35 10.30 -13.21
C ASN A 126 -9.66 11.69 -12.63
N LEU A 127 -9.10 12.02 -11.45
CA LEU A 127 -9.23 13.35 -10.85
C LEU A 127 -8.58 14.44 -11.72
N LYS A 128 -7.40 14.19 -12.29
CA LYS A 128 -6.74 15.15 -13.19
C LYS A 128 -7.60 15.45 -14.42
N VAL A 129 -8.18 14.42 -15.04
CA VAL A 129 -9.11 14.58 -16.17
C VAL A 129 -10.33 15.42 -15.78
N LEU A 130 -10.91 15.21 -14.61
CA LEU A 130 -12.04 16.03 -14.14
C LEU A 130 -11.62 17.49 -13.92
N LYS A 131 -10.48 17.73 -13.28
CA LYS A 131 -9.95 19.08 -13.06
C LYS A 131 -9.67 19.80 -14.38
N ASP A 132 -9.07 19.11 -15.35
CA ASP A 132 -8.76 19.67 -16.66
C ASP A 132 -10.03 19.99 -17.47
N LYS A 133 -11.09 19.18 -17.33
CA LYS A 133 -12.41 19.46 -17.95
C LYS A 133 -13.08 20.71 -17.39
N THR A 134 -13.00 20.94 -16.09
CA THR A 134 -13.58 22.14 -15.44
C THR A 134 -12.63 23.35 -15.49
N LYS A 135 -11.38 23.18 -15.94
CA LYS A 135 -10.39 24.26 -16.03
C LYS A 135 -10.78 25.24 -17.14
N VAL A 136 -11.16 26.45 -16.74
CA VAL A 136 -11.38 27.56 -17.66
C VAL A 136 -10.03 27.98 -18.26
N LYS A 137 -9.88 27.83 -19.59
CA LYS A 137 -8.74 28.37 -20.33
C LYS A 137 -9.06 29.82 -20.67
N ALA A 138 -8.35 30.76 -20.06
CA ALA A 138 -8.38 32.16 -20.49
C ALA A 138 -7.80 32.23 -21.91
N VAL A 139 -8.60 32.69 -22.87
CA VAL A 139 -8.18 32.91 -24.25
C VAL A 139 -7.76 34.37 -24.36
N ASP A 140 -6.47 34.62 -24.61
CA ASP A 140 -5.88 35.98 -24.67
C ASP A 140 -6.32 36.81 -25.89
N LYS A 141 -6.97 36.20 -26.87
CA LYS A 141 -7.46 36.90 -28.06
C LYS A 141 -8.97 36.70 -28.21
N VAL A 142 -9.74 37.40 -27.40
CA VAL A 142 -11.14 37.68 -27.71
C VAL A 142 -11.18 38.80 -28.74
N LEU A 143 -11.62 38.51 -29.97
CA LEU A 143 -12.04 39.57 -30.89
C LEU A 143 -13.15 40.36 -30.19
N PRO A 144 -13.09 41.71 -30.15
CA PRO A 144 -14.14 42.48 -29.52
C PRO A 144 -15.46 42.14 -30.21
N MET A 145 -16.37 41.52 -29.46
CA MET A 145 -17.69 41.16 -29.95
C MET A 145 -18.41 42.48 -30.20
N THR A 146 -18.35 42.99 -31.44
CA THR A 146 -19.06 44.21 -31.83
C THR A 146 -20.55 43.89 -31.86
N ILE A 147 -21.19 43.89 -30.68
CA ILE A 147 -22.63 43.95 -30.57
C ILE A 147 -23.02 45.33 -31.10
N LYS A 148 -23.26 45.43 -32.42
CA LYS A 148 -23.91 46.60 -33.01
C LYS A 148 -25.33 46.64 -32.42
N LYS A 149 -25.49 47.33 -31.30
CA LYS A 149 -26.80 47.71 -30.77
C LYS A 149 -27.45 48.61 -31.82
N LYS A 150 -28.23 48.02 -32.73
CA LYS A 150 -29.10 48.76 -33.64
C LYS A 150 -30.11 49.49 -32.77
N ARG A 151 -29.87 50.79 -32.50
CA ARG A 151 -30.87 51.68 -31.90
C ARG A 151 -32.01 51.78 -32.91
N GLN A 152 -33.04 50.98 -32.71
CA GLN A 152 -34.33 51.18 -33.37
C GLN A 152 -35.02 52.29 -32.58
N ASN A 153 -34.99 53.51 -33.12
CA ASN A 153 -36.01 54.50 -32.76
C ASN A 153 -37.32 54.03 -33.38
N SER A 154 -38.13 53.33 -32.59
CA SER A 154 -39.55 53.17 -32.90
C SER A 154 -40.34 53.40 -31.61
N SER A 155 -41.10 54.48 -31.62
CA SER A 155 -42.13 54.78 -30.64
C SER A 155 -43.27 53.78 -30.82
N VAL A 156 -43.24 52.68 -30.06
CA VAL A 156 -44.36 51.71 -30.00
C VAL A 156 -44.59 51.31 -28.53
N PRO A 157 -45.84 51.26 -28.04
CA PRO A 157 -46.12 51.10 -26.61
C PRO A 157 -45.73 49.72 -26.07
N LEU A 158 -45.27 49.72 -24.83
CA LEU A 158 -44.84 48.58 -24.04
C LEU A 158 -46.01 47.61 -23.76
N THR A 159 -46.20 46.59 -24.60
CA THR A 159 -46.93 45.39 -24.19
C THR A 159 -45.96 44.41 -23.55
N LYS A 160 -46.27 43.98 -22.32
CA LYS A 160 -45.42 43.15 -21.46
C LYS A 160 -45.27 41.75 -22.06
N ALA A 161 -44.26 41.55 -22.91
CA ALA A 161 -43.81 40.21 -23.26
C ALA A 161 -43.13 39.56 -22.04
N PRO A 162 -43.48 38.32 -21.66
CA PRO A 162 -42.88 37.68 -20.50
C PRO A 162 -41.43 37.31 -20.83
N PHE A 163 -40.49 38.04 -20.25
CA PHE A 163 -39.07 37.68 -20.26
C PHE A 163 -38.87 36.33 -19.56
N LYS A 164 -38.94 35.23 -20.32
CA LYS A 164 -38.48 33.91 -19.86
C LYS A 164 -37.00 33.79 -20.20
N SER A 165 -36.14 34.36 -19.35
CA SER A 165 -34.70 34.15 -19.51
C SER A 165 -34.39 32.67 -19.27
N ASN A 166 -33.71 32.06 -20.24
CA ASN A 166 -33.37 30.63 -20.25
C ASN A 166 -32.59 30.21 -18.99
N LEU A 167 -31.82 31.13 -18.41
CA LEU A 167 -31.08 30.93 -17.16
C LEU A 167 -32.00 30.78 -15.94
N LEU A 168 -33.00 31.64 -15.80
CA LEU A 168 -33.92 31.60 -14.66
C LEU A 168 -34.84 30.38 -14.75
N GLN A 169 -35.21 29.98 -15.96
CA GLN A 169 -35.95 28.73 -16.21
C GLN A 169 -35.10 27.50 -15.86
N LYS A 170 -33.82 27.48 -16.26
CA LYS A 170 -32.89 26.39 -15.92
C LYS A 170 -32.64 26.31 -14.41
N ALA A 171 -32.49 27.44 -13.72
CA ALA A 171 -32.35 27.50 -12.26
C ALA A 171 -33.60 26.97 -11.55
N ARG A 172 -34.80 27.36 -12.00
CA ARG A 172 -36.07 26.86 -11.47
C ARG A 172 -36.25 25.36 -11.69
N MET A 173 -35.87 24.84 -12.86
CA MET A 173 -35.93 23.41 -13.17
C MET A 173 -34.98 22.59 -12.30
N ALA A 174 -33.73 23.05 -12.10
CA ALA A 174 -32.77 22.39 -11.22
C ALA A 174 -33.25 22.38 -9.76
N ASN A 175 -33.86 23.47 -9.28
CA ASN A 175 -34.43 23.51 -7.93
C ASN A 175 -35.63 22.58 -7.78
N LYS A 176 -36.52 22.52 -8.79
CA LYS A 176 -37.67 21.60 -8.79
C LYS A 176 -37.24 20.12 -8.75
N GLN A 177 -36.15 19.77 -9.42
CA GLN A 177 -35.58 18.42 -9.38
C GLN A 177 -34.98 18.08 -8.00
N ARG A 178 -34.22 19.00 -7.40
CA ARG A 178 -33.68 18.82 -6.04
C ARG A 178 -34.78 18.61 -5.01
N VAL A 179 -35.82 19.43 -5.06
CA VAL A 179 -36.98 19.32 -4.16
C VAL A 179 -37.71 18.00 -4.36
N ARG A 180 -37.87 17.52 -5.60
CA ARG A 180 -38.41 16.18 -5.87
C ARG A 180 -37.59 15.06 -5.23
N ASN A 181 -36.27 15.12 -5.35
CA ASN A 181 -35.38 14.09 -4.78
C ASN A 181 -35.35 14.13 -3.24
N PHE A 182 -35.67 15.27 -2.64
CA PHE A 182 -35.75 15.44 -1.19
C PHE A 182 -37.11 15.02 -0.61
N ILE A 183 -38.19 15.08 -1.40
CA ILE A 183 -39.57 14.79 -0.97
C ILE A 183 -39.95 13.32 -1.22
N GLN A 184 -39.16 12.55 -1.97
CA GLN A 184 -39.42 11.10 -2.08
C GLN A 184 -39.17 10.44 -0.72
N PRO A 185 -40.20 9.88 -0.05
CA PRO A 185 -39.94 8.98 1.06
C PRO A 185 -39.16 7.77 0.51
N SER A 186 -38.14 7.35 1.25
CA SER A 186 -37.38 6.12 1.01
C SER A 186 -38.31 4.90 1.05
N GLN A 187 -39.03 4.63 -0.04
CA GLN A 187 -39.65 3.33 -0.28
C GLN A 187 -38.64 2.50 -1.06
N GLN A 188 -37.82 1.74 -0.34
CA GLN A 188 -37.32 0.42 -0.70
C GLN A 188 -36.32 -0.06 0.37
N ALA A 189 -36.83 -0.81 1.34
CA ALA A 189 -36.13 -1.89 2.05
C ALA A 189 -37.19 -2.69 2.85
N ALA A 190 -37.90 -3.57 2.16
CA ALA A 190 -38.57 -4.75 2.69
C ALA A 190 -38.46 -5.84 1.62
#